data_AF-A0A417UWH4-F1
#
_entry.id   AF-A0A417UWH4-F1
#
_cell.length_a   1.000
_cell.length_b   1.000
_cell.length_c   1.000
_cell.angle_alpha   90.00
_cell.angle_beta   90.00
_cell.angle_gamma   90.00
#
_symmetry.space_group_name_H-M   'P 1'
#
loop_
_entity.id
_entity.type
_entity.pdbx_description
1 polymer ?
#
loop_
_entity_poly.entity_id
_entity_poly.type
_entity_poly.pdbx_seq_one_letter_code
_entity_poly.pdbx_strand_id
1 'polypeptide(L)'
;MISGIKIQAAQPGYFDNPQTVYDEFAGKIYDRSFKKSYAFLKKKMNVFETSSGSKKIGVAPRYSGVIVVSKTSDYVQVIYEKKKAYGIGWIDRGLYHKETIPYNGNEKQLLGNGTYWIQNKASGEGIRVQIIFQGNQKYQVSILNQSKEDYTWKLIREYDHFYIKNMKNEKYLSMDENGTLTDGKIKDMNNCFTKPQKEAAQKSYQWQVMRLNNKNVYPYRDFMQFDPAWARKDYGNVSDYSGKMAAAGCGVVAITNAVYALNGQFVDPMLFADYAVEKHYRIIGAGTHDGIFKAAAKKFGDTYGFTYIKTTYSTSEVREYLKKGCVAISHVPGHYVTVADFNPKTKKYLVLDSHPIKSRPTSSFGNWFKRERLERGGLTSSAYYIYGVPGQAWKYESAKGIQFQKDLFTFMIYMR
;
A
#
# COMPACT_ATOMS: atom_id res chain seq x y z
N MET A 1 28.27 5.14 18.08
CA MET A 1 27.82 5.28 16.68
C MET A 1 27.48 3.89 16.15
N ILE A 2 26.20 3.56 15.99
CA ILE A 2 25.79 2.27 15.40
C ILE A 2 25.73 2.49 13.89
N SER A 3 26.63 1.85 13.16
CA SER A 3 26.66 1.84 11.69
C SER A 3 25.30 1.39 11.16
N GLY A 4 24.67 2.25 10.35
CA GLY A 4 23.32 2.07 9.82
C GLY A 4 23.16 0.76 9.07
N ILE A 5 22.42 -0.17 9.68
CA ILE A 5 21.84 -1.31 8.97
C ILE A 5 20.78 -0.71 8.02
N LYS A 6 21.13 -0.53 6.75
CA LYS A 6 20.14 -0.34 5.68
C LYS A 6 19.33 -1.63 5.60
N ILE A 7 18.08 -1.62 6.03
CA ILE A 7 17.22 -2.79 5.83
C ILE A 7 16.96 -2.83 4.33
N GLN A 8 17.49 -3.85 3.66
CA GLN A 8 17.43 -3.96 2.20
C GLN A 8 15.99 -3.71 1.70
N ALA A 9 15.85 -2.83 0.69
CA ALA A 9 14.61 -2.61 -0.04
C ALA A 9 14.02 -3.95 -0.54
N ALA A 10 12.74 -3.96 -0.87
CA ALA A 10 12.11 -5.14 -1.47
C ALA A 10 12.95 -5.76 -2.61
N GLN A 11 13.29 -7.05 -2.47
CA GLN A 11 13.94 -7.86 -3.52
C GLN A 11 12.92 -8.18 -4.64
N PRO A 12 13.37 -8.60 -5.84
CA PRO A 12 12.50 -9.04 -6.95
C PRO A 12 11.49 -10.09 -6.45
N GLY A 13 10.20 -9.97 -6.80
CA GLY A 13 9.11 -10.64 -6.08
C GLY A 13 7.96 -9.71 -5.69
N TYR A 14 8.26 -8.41 -5.52
CA TYR A 14 7.35 -7.44 -4.93
C TYR A 14 6.02 -7.27 -5.68
N PHE A 15 6.13 -7.34 -7.01
CA PHE A 15 5.12 -7.04 -8.00
C PHE A 15 4.84 -8.25 -8.89
N ASP A 16 5.39 -9.41 -8.55
CA ASP A 16 5.35 -10.58 -9.40
C ASP A 16 3.91 -11.04 -9.56
N ASN A 17 3.56 -11.40 -10.79
CA ASN A 17 2.23 -11.92 -11.09
C ASN A 17 2.11 -13.34 -10.55
N PRO A 18 1.22 -13.61 -9.57
CA PRO A 18 1.02 -14.96 -9.06
C PRO A 18 0.50 -15.94 -10.14
N GLN A 19 -0.02 -15.43 -11.26
CA GLN A 19 -0.45 -16.23 -12.40
C GLN A 19 0.71 -17.01 -13.03
N THR A 20 1.89 -16.41 -13.18
CA THR A 20 3.05 -17.08 -13.78
C THR A 20 3.45 -18.32 -12.98
N VAL A 21 3.43 -18.18 -11.65
CA VAL A 21 3.67 -19.30 -10.72
C VAL A 21 2.55 -20.34 -10.82
N TYR A 22 1.29 -19.91 -10.94
CA TYR A 22 0.17 -20.85 -11.13
C TYR A 22 0.33 -21.70 -12.41
N ASP A 23 0.69 -21.07 -13.52
CA ASP A 23 0.77 -21.73 -14.83
C ASP A 23 1.84 -22.83 -14.85
N GLU A 24 2.96 -22.65 -14.15
CA GLU A 24 4.03 -23.65 -13.98
C GLU A 24 3.51 -24.97 -13.36
N PHE A 25 2.49 -24.88 -12.50
CA PHE A 25 1.95 -26.03 -11.76
C PHE A 25 0.58 -26.49 -12.24
N ALA A 26 -0.01 -25.87 -13.27
CA ALA A 26 -1.35 -26.19 -13.76
C ALA A 26 -1.53 -27.69 -14.10
N GLY A 27 -0.46 -28.33 -14.60
CA GLY A 27 -0.41 -29.76 -14.88
C GLY A 27 -0.61 -30.67 -13.66
N LYS A 28 -0.31 -30.19 -12.45
CA LYS A 28 -0.27 -30.95 -11.19
C LYS A 28 -1.45 -30.67 -10.26
N ILE A 29 -2.38 -29.82 -10.68
CA ILE A 29 -3.57 -29.46 -9.90
C ILE A 29 -4.57 -30.62 -9.93
N TYR A 30 -5.03 -31.03 -8.74
CA TYR A 30 -5.95 -32.16 -8.56
C TYR A 30 -7.34 -31.88 -9.14
N ASP A 31 -7.94 -30.74 -8.79
CA ASP A 31 -9.22 -30.28 -9.34
C ASP A 31 -8.98 -28.98 -10.12
N ARG A 32 -8.91 -29.07 -11.45
CA ARG A 32 -8.70 -27.90 -12.33
C ARG A 32 -9.93 -26.99 -12.43
N SER A 33 -11.11 -27.45 -11.99
CA SER A 33 -12.31 -26.61 -11.93
C SER A 33 -12.33 -25.69 -10.70
N PHE A 34 -11.45 -25.96 -9.72
CA PHE A 34 -11.35 -25.19 -8.51
C PHE A 34 -10.97 -23.74 -8.81
N LYS A 35 -11.82 -22.80 -8.37
CA LYS A 35 -11.48 -21.37 -8.41
C LYS A 35 -10.37 -21.10 -7.42
N LYS A 36 -9.15 -20.90 -7.93
CA LYS A 36 -7.98 -20.59 -7.10
C LYS A 36 -8.23 -19.40 -6.18
N SER A 37 -7.61 -19.47 -5.02
CA SER A 37 -7.62 -18.39 -4.03
C SER A 37 -6.22 -18.23 -3.43
N TYR A 38 -6.02 -17.17 -2.66
CA TYR A 38 -4.71 -16.86 -2.15
C TYR A 38 -4.74 -16.54 -0.66
N ALA A 39 -3.64 -16.85 0.03
CA ALA A 39 -3.52 -16.57 1.45
C ALA A 39 -2.08 -16.33 1.89
N PHE A 40 -1.92 -15.62 3.01
CA PHE A 40 -0.65 -15.47 3.72
C PHE A 40 -0.63 -16.39 4.94
N LEU A 41 0.51 -17.02 5.20
CA LEU A 41 0.70 -17.93 6.33
C LEU A 41 1.20 -17.17 7.57
N LYS A 42 0.49 -17.28 8.70
CA LYS A 42 0.93 -16.74 10.00
C LYS A 42 1.98 -17.63 10.68
N LYS A 43 2.00 -18.92 10.35
CA LYS A 43 2.91 -19.94 10.87
C LYS A 43 3.47 -20.81 9.75
N LYS A 44 4.57 -21.52 10.03
CA LYS A 44 5.10 -22.55 9.13
C LYS A 44 4.12 -23.72 9.06
N MET A 45 3.98 -24.33 7.88
CA MET A 45 3.05 -25.44 7.64
C MET A 45 3.76 -26.64 7.02
N ASN A 46 3.48 -27.85 7.52
CA ASN A 46 3.90 -29.06 6.84
C ASN A 46 3.12 -29.21 5.52
N VAL A 47 3.81 -29.64 4.47
CA VAL A 47 3.21 -29.91 3.16
C VAL A 47 3.38 -31.38 2.82
N PHE A 48 2.31 -32.02 2.37
CA PHE A 48 2.22 -33.46 2.11
C PHE A 48 2.08 -33.76 0.61
N GLU A 49 2.50 -34.96 0.20
CA GLU A 49 2.43 -35.45 -1.18
C GLU A 49 0.99 -35.65 -1.65
N THR A 50 0.13 -36.18 -0.76
CA THR A 50 -1.24 -36.58 -1.04
C THR A 50 -2.23 -35.88 -0.10
N SER A 51 -3.50 -35.89 -0.49
CA SER A 51 -4.63 -35.39 0.30
C SER A 51 -5.02 -36.27 1.49
N SER A 52 -4.25 -37.32 1.80
CA SER A 52 -4.38 -38.13 3.01
C SER A 52 -3.32 -37.82 4.07
N GLY A 53 -2.34 -36.96 3.76
CA GLY A 53 -1.27 -36.60 4.69
C GLY A 53 -0.22 -37.68 4.92
N SER A 54 -0.16 -38.72 4.07
CA SER A 54 0.67 -39.90 4.29
C SER A 54 2.18 -39.64 4.31
N LYS A 55 2.67 -38.69 3.50
CA LYS A 55 4.10 -38.39 3.36
C LYS A 55 4.36 -36.89 3.30
N LYS A 56 5.15 -36.38 4.25
CA LYS A 56 5.62 -34.99 4.25
C LYS A 56 6.68 -34.80 3.16
N ILE A 57 6.47 -33.81 2.28
CA ILE A 57 7.37 -33.46 1.17
C ILE A 57 8.06 -32.10 1.35
N GLY A 58 7.64 -31.32 2.35
CA GLY A 58 8.21 -30.00 2.58
C GLY A 58 7.56 -29.24 3.73
N VAL A 59 7.94 -27.97 3.82
CA VAL A 59 7.39 -27.01 4.77
C VAL A 59 7.17 -25.68 4.04
N ALA A 60 5.95 -25.17 4.06
CA ALA A 60 5.65 -23.81 3.64
C ALA A 60 6.11 -22.85 4.76
N PRO A 61 6.95 -21.83 4.45
CA PRO A 61 7.53 -20.96 5.47
C PRO A 61 6.50 -20.15 6.27
N ARG A 62 6.88 -19.74 7.47
CA ARG A 62 6.14 -18.71 8.21
C ARG A 62 6.24 -17.38 7.45
N TYR A 63 5.14 -16.62 7.39
CA TYR A 63 5.08 -15.31 6.73
C TYR A 63 5.38 -15.36 5.22
N SER A 64 4.87 -16.40 4.55
CA SER A 64 4.92 -16.55 3.09
C SER A 64 3.51 -16.55 2.48
N GLY A 65 3.44 -16.44 1.16
CA GLY A 65 2.21 -16.55 0.39
C GLY A 65 1.98 -17.99 -0.06
N VAL A 66 0.71 -18.36 -0.24
CA VAL A 66 0.28 -19.60 -0.88
C VAL A 66 -0.83 -19.32 -1.89
N ILE A 67 -0.82 -20.09 -2.98
CA ILE A 67 -1.92 -20.15 -3.95
C ILE A 67 -2.67 -21.45 -3.67
N VAL A 68 -3.92 -21.37 -3.21
CA VAL A 68 -4.78 -22.53 -3.04
C VAL A 68 -5.37 -22.89 -4.39
N VAL A 69 -5.12 -24.11 -4.84
CA VAL A 69 -5.44 -24.56 -6.21
C VAL A 69 -6.41 -25.73 -6.27
N SER A 70 -6.63 -26.43 -5.15
CA SER A 70 -7.64 -27.49 -5.04
C SER A 70 -7.94 -27.79 -3.55
N LYS A 71 -8.90 -28.66 -3.28
CA LYS A 71 -9.24 -29.12 -1.91
C LYS A 71 -9.89 -30.52 -1.91
N THR A 72 -9.79 -31.19 -0.78
CA THR A 72 -10.63 -32.32 -0.37
C THR A 72 -11.43 -31.96 0.89
N SER A 73 -12.03 -32.95 1.57
CA SER A 73 -12.64 -32.78 2.89
C SER A 73 -11.66 -32.17 3.88
N ASP A 74 -10.46 -32.76 3.97
CA ASP A 74 -9.52 -32.56 5.08
C ASP A 74 -8.26 -31.79 4.70
N TYR A 75 -7.98 -31.63 3.40
CA TYR A 75 -6.77 -30.95 2.93
C TYR A 75 -7.05 -29.90 1.86
N VAL A 76 -6.19 -28.89 1.79
CA VAL A 76 -6.11 -27.94 0.67
C VAL A 76 -4.83 -28.18 -0.11
N GLN A 77 -4.93 -28.22 -1.45
CA GLN A 77 -3.76 -28.26 -2.31
C GLN A 77 -3.27 -26.83 -2.52
N VAL A 78 -1.98 -26.60 -2.29
CA VAL A 78 -1.37 -25.29 -2.39
C VAL A 78 -0.11 -25.32 -3.24
N ILE A 79 0.10 -24.24 -3.99
CA ILE A 79 1.41 -23.84 -4.49
C ILE A 79 2.04 -22.93 -3.43
N TYR A 80 3.27 -23.24 -3.01
CA TYR A 80 3.94 -22.58 -1.90
C TYR A 80 5.40 -22.27 -2.23
N GLU A 81 5.93 -21.23 -1.58
CA GLU A 81 7.33 -20.83 -1.69
C GLU A 81 8.26 -21.86 -1.03
N LYS A 82 9.34 -22.22 -1.73
CA LYS A 82 10.54 -22.88 -1.19
C LYS A 82 11.72 -21.92 -1.26
N LYS A 83 12.83 -22.24 -0.58
CA LYS A 83 14.03 -21.38 -0.48
C LYS A 83 14.57 -20.84 -1.82
N LYS A 84 14.40 -21.59 -2.92
CA LYS A 84 14.92 -21.23 -4.26
C LYS A 84 13.92 -21.46 -5.41
N ALA A 85 12.69 -21.85 -5.12
CA ALA A 85 11.71 -22.27 -6.12
C ALA A 85 10.30 -22.28 -5.53
N TYR A 86 9.31 -22.75 -6.29
CA TYR A 86 7.99 -23.08 -5.78
C TYR A 86 7.81 -24.60 -5.67
N GLY A 87 6.78 -25.02 -4.94
CA GLY A 87 6.33 -26.40 -4.92
C GLY A 87 4.82 -26.49 -4.82
N ILE A 88 4.28 -27.66 -5.12
CA ILE A 88 2.86 -27.98 -4.95
C ILE A 88 2.71 -29.15 -3.98
N GLY A 89 1.66 -29.14 -3.15
CA GLY A 89 1.33 -30.23 -2.24
C GLY A 89 0.13 -29.90 -1.37
N TRP A 90 -0.11 -30.68 -0.33
CA TRP A 90 -1.31 -30.62 0.48
C TRP A 90 -1.03 -30.11 1.90
N ILE A 91 -1.87 -29.23 2.42
CA ILE A 91 -1.84 -28.75 3.81
C ILE A 91 -3.17 -29.14 4.49
N ASP A 92 -3.09 -29.56 5.75
CA ASP A 92 -4.28 -29.81 6.57
C ASP A 92 -5.22 -28.59 6.58
N ARG A 93 -6.48 -28.83 6.23
CA ARG A 93 -7.47 -27.77 6.02
C ARG A 93 -7.84 -27.07 7.32
N GLY A 94 -7.88 -27.79 8.45
CA GLY A 94 -8.16 -27.21 9.76
C GLY A 94 -7.07 -26.22 10.19
N LEU A 95 -5.80 -26.62 10.03
CA LEU A 95 -4.65 -25.77 10.26
C LEU A 95 -4.61 -24.58 9.30
N TYR A 96 -4.89 -24.79 8.01
CA TYR A 96 -4.97 -23.73 7.02
C TYR A 96 -5.95 -22.63 7.43
N HIS A 97 -7.19 -22.98 7.79
CA HIS A 97 -8.20 -21.97 8.16
C HIS A 97 -7.85 -21.20 9.43
N LYS A 98 -7.16 -21.86 10.37
CA LYS A 98 -6.76 -21.22 11.64
C LYS A 98 -5.59 -20.27 11.47
N GLU A 99 -4.65 -20.60 10.60
CA GLU A 99 -3.32 -19.99 10.58
C GLU A 99 -3.02 -19.21 9.29
N THR A 100 -4.04 -18.95 8.46
CA THR A 100 -3.90 -18.11 7.27
C THR A 100 -4.72 -16.83 7.34
N ILE A 101 -4.37 -15.89 6.47
CA ILE A 101 -5.13 -14.68 6.18
C ILE A 101 -5.39 -14.65 4.68
N PRO A 102 -6.65 -14.63 4.22
CA PRO A 102 -6.95 -14.52 2.79
C PRO A 102 -6.28 -13.29 2.16
N TYR A 103 -5.96 -13.36 0.86
CA TYR A 103 -5.64 -12.18 0.06
C TYR A 103 -6.19 -12.38 -1.36
N ASN A 104 -6.36 -11.29 -2.12
CA ASN A 104 -7.10 -11.32 -3.40
C ASN A 104 -6.25 -11.78 -4.59
N GLY A 105 -4.96 -12.12 -4.41
CA GLY A 105 -4.09 -12.46 -5.53
C GLY A 105 -3.63 -11.26 -6.36
N ASN A 106 -4.13 -10.05 -6.10
CA ASN A 106 -3.90 -8.92 -6.98
C ASN A 106 -2.45 -8.46 -6.89
N GLU A 107 -1.84 -8.26 -8.05
CA GLU A 107 -0.57 -7.56 -8.15
C GLU A 107 -0.67 -6.20 -7.44
N LYS A 108 0.42 -5.85 -6.77
CA LYS A 108 0.60 -4.50 -6.24
C LYS A 108 0.71 -3.54 -7.43
N GLN A 109 0.19 -2.33 -7.28
CA GLN A 109 0.26 -1.30 -8.30
C GLN A 109 1.13 -0.18 -7.76
N LEU A 110 2.11 0.30 -8.55
CA LEU A 110 2.90 1.47 -8.19
C LEU A 110 2.04 2.73 -8.10
N LEU A 111 1.10 2.85 -9.03
CA LEU A 111 0.06 3.87 -9.06
C LEU A 111 -1.30 3.20 -9.22
N GLY A 112 -2.24 3.58 -8.36
CA GLY A 112 -3.64 3.19 -8.49
C GLY A 112 -4.28 3.75 -9.76
N ASN A 113 -5.33 3.10 -10.24
CA ASN A 113 -6.08 3.60 -11.40
C ASN A 113 -6.63 5.01 -11.12
N GLY A 114 -6.56 5.90 -12.10
CA GLY A 114 -7.12 7.25 -11.97
C GLY A 114 -6.50 8.27 -12.91
N THR A 115 -6.85 9.53 -12.67
CA THR A 115 -6.32 10.68 -13.42
C THR A 115 -5.21 11.35 -12.63
N TYR A 116 -4.12 11.69 -13.31
CA TYR A 116 -2.92 12.25 -12.72
C TYR A 116 -2.44 13.46 -13.53
N TRP A 117 -1.85 14.42 -12.83
CA TRP A 117 -0.93 15.39 -13.40
C TRP A 117 0.47 14.80 -13.26
N ILE A 118 1.17 14.65 -14.37
CA ILE A 118 2.59 14.28 -14.34
C ILE A 118 3.43 15.48 -14.76
N GLN A 119 4.39 15.85 -13.92
CA GLN A 119 5.25 17.01 -14.10
C GLN A 119 6.67 16.56 -14.41
N ASN A 120 7.28 17.14 -15.44
CA ASN A 120 8.66 16.87 -15.82
C ASN A 120 9.61 17.63 -14.89
N LYS A 121 10.64 16.96 -14.36
CA LYS A 121 11.61 17.60 -13.43
C LYS A 121 12.61 18.54 -14.10
N ALA A 122 12.80 18.47 -15.43
CA ALA A 122 13.70 19.39 -16.13
C ALA A 122 13.00 20.70 -16.50
N SER A 123 11.84 20.63 -17.17
CA SER A 123 11.12 21.81 -17.66
C SER A 123 10.16 22.41 -16.62
N GLY A 124 9.68 21.61 -15.66
CA GLY A 124 8.59 22.02 -14.75
C GLY A 124 7.20 21.97 -15.39
N GLU A 125 7.11 21.72 -16.69
CA GLU A 125 5.86 21.54 -17.42
C GLU A 125 5.20 20.21 -17.06
N GLY A 126 3.89 20.11 -17.27
CA GLY A 126 3.19 18.87 -16.98
C GLY A 126 1.99 18.62 -17.87
N ILE A 127 1.56 17.36 -17.85
CA ILE A 127 0.44 16.88 -18.67
C ILE A 127 -0.54 16.10 -17.81
N ARG A 128 -1.82 16.13 -18.21
CA ARG A 128 -2.87 15.30 -17.60
C ARG A 128 -2.90 13.95 -18.28
N VAL A 129 -2.87 12.89 -17.48
CA VAL A 129 -2.92 11.51 -17.97
C VAL A 129 -3.97 10.70 -17.21
N GLN A 130 -4.61 9.77 -17.90
CA GLN A 130 -5.36 8.68 -17.27
C GLN A 130 -4.46 7.44 -17.20
N ILE A 131 -4.37 6.84 -16.03
CA ILE A 131 -3.58 5.62 -15.77
C ILE A 131 -4.53 4.49 -15.42
N ILE A 132 -4.43 3.39 -16.15
CA ILE A 132 -5.18 2.15 -15.90
C ILE A 132 -4.19 0.98 -15.84
N PHE A 133 -4.17 0.26 -14.72
CA PHE A 133 -3.36 -0.92 -14.55
C PHE A 133 -3.93 -2.12 -15.33
N GLN A 134 -3.08 -2.76 -16.13
CA GLN A 134 -3.43 -3.88 -17.01
C GLN A 134 -2.89 -5.24 -16.52
N GLY A 135 -2.23 -5.28 -15.35
CA GLY A 135 -1.54 -6.47 -14.85
C GLY A 135 -0.12 -6.62 -15.41
N ASN A 136 0.68 -7.52 -14.85
CA ASN A 136 2.08 -7.75 -15.19
C ASN A 136 2.95 -6.47 -15.15
N GLN A 137 2.67 -5.56 -14.21
CA GLN A 137 3.28 -4.22 -14.16
C GLN A 137 3.16 -3.40 -15.45
N LYS A 138 2.14 -3.69 -16.26
CA LYS A 138 1.76 -2.93 -17.45
C LYS A 138 0.62 -1.96 -17.11
N TYR A 139 0.69 -0.78 -17.72
CA TYR A 139 -0.25 0.30 -17.53
C TYR A 139 -0.64 0.86 -18.89
N GLN A 140 -1.92 1.16 -19.09
CA GLN A 140 -2.34 2.08 -20.13
C GLN A 140 -2.18 3.49 -19.58
N VAL A 141 -1.51 4.36 -20.35
CA VAL A 141 -1.31 5.77 -20.02
C VAL A 141 -1.82 6.58 -21.18
N SER A 142 -2.98 7.20 -20.98
CA SER A 142 -3.67 8.00 -22.00
C SER A 142 -3.46 9.49 -21.69
N ILE A 143 -2.82 10.22 -22.60
CA ILE A 143 -2.62 11.66 -22.46
C ILE A 143 -3.94 12.34 -22.79
N LEU A 144 -4.55 13.01 -21.80
CA LEU A 144 -5.82 13.67 -21.99
C LEU A 144 -5.64 14.86 -22.94
N ASN A 145 -6.58 15.02 -23.89
CA ASN A 145 -6.58 16.05 -24.95
C ASN A 145 -5.55 15.85 -26.07
N GLN A 146 -4.95 14.67 -26.21
CA GLN A 146 -4.17 14.29 -27.39
C GLN A 146 -4.72 13.00 -27.98
N SER A 147 -4.95 12.97 -29.30
CA SER A 147 -5.28 11.75 -30.05
C SER A 147 -4.03 10.93 -30.35
N LYS A 148 -3.23 10.62 -29.32
CA LYS A 148 -2.15 9.63 -29.47
C LYS A 148 -2.74 8.24 -29.30
N GLU A 149 -2.18 7.27 -30.02
CA GLU A 149 -2.48 5.87 -29.79
C GLU A 149 -2.19 5.51 -28.32
N ASP A 150 -3.15 4.84 -27.68
CA ASP A 150 -2.99 4.30 -26.34
C ASP A 150 -1.96 3.17 -26.36
N TYR A 151 -0.71 3.49 -26.05
CA TYR A 151 0.32 2.48 -25.89
C TYR A 151 0.24 1.79 -24.52
N THR A 152 0.75 0.57 -24.47
CA THR A 152 1.03 -0.09 -23.19
C THR A 152 2.36 0.41 -22.67
N TRP A 153 2.38 0.83 -21.41
CA TRP A 153 3.53 1.40 -20.73
C TRP A 153 3.92 0.57 -19.51
N LYS A 154 5.18 0.73 -19.09
CA LYS A 154 5.68 0.27 -17.80
C LYS A 154 6.12 1.48 -17.00
N LEU A 155 5.62 1.57 -15.77
CA LEU A 155 6.06 2.57 -14.81
C LEU A 155 7.21 2.00 -13.98
N ILE A 156 8.30 2.75 -13.86
CA ILE A 156 9.41 2.43 -12.96
C ILE A 156 9.58 3.58 -11.99
N ARG A 157 9.57 3.30 -10.69
CA ARG A 157 9.80 4.30 -9.64
C ARG A 157 11.27 4.37 -9.27
N GLU A 158 11.84 5.56 -9.23
CA GLU A 158 13.10 5.85 -8.56
C GLU A 158 12.84 6.96 -7.53
N TYR A 159 12.70 6.55 -6.27
CA TYR A 159 12.46 7.38 -5.11
C TYR A 159 11.32 8.41 -5.29
N ASP A 160 11.65 9.64 -5.70
CA ASP A 160 10.75 10.79 -5.82
C ASP A 160 10.11 10.97 -7.19
N HIS A 161 10.45 10.12 -8.17
CA HIS A 161 9.96 10.26 -9.53
C HIS A 161 9.74 8.90 -10.21
N PHE A 162 9.14 8.98 -11.40
CA PHE A 162 8.85 7.85 -12.25
C PHE A 162 9.52 8.01 -13.61
N TYR A 163 9.88 6.87 -14.19
CA TYR A 163 10.20 6.70 -15.60
C TYR A 163 9.05 5.94 -16.27
N ILE A 164 8.71 6.33 -17.49
CA ILE A 164 7.54 5.83 -18.22
C ILE A 164 8.05 5.18 -19.52
N LYS A 165 8.19 3.85 -19.53
CA LYS A 165 8.72 3.08 -20.68
C LYS A 165 7.58 2.64 -21.59
N ASN A 166 7.63 3.00 -22.87
CA ASN A 166 6.73 2.48 -23.89
C ASN A 166 7.15 1.04 -24.24
N MET A 167 6.23 0.10 -24.09
CA MET A 167 6.53 -1.32 -24.30
C MET A 167 6.62 -1.72 -25.78
N LYS A 168 6.10 -0.91 -26.70
CA LYS A 168 6.11 -1.19 -28.16
C LYS A 168 7.48 -0.90 -28.78
N ASN A 169 8.09 0.23 -28.41
CA ASN A 169 9.36 0.70 -29.00
C ASN A 169 10.54 0.72 -28.01
N GLU A 170 10.30 0.32 -26.76
CA GLU A 170 11.27 0.29 -25.66
C GLU A 170 11.93 1.62 -25.31
N LYS A 171 11.33 2.74 -25.76
CA LYS A 171 11.76 4.09 -25.40
C LYS A 171 11.03 4.60 -24.17
N TYR A 172 11.58 5.63 -23.56
CA TYR A 172 11.06 6.28 -22.39
C TYR A 172 10.54 7.66 -22.74
N LEU A 173 9.38 8.00 -22.17
CA LEU A 173 8.79 9.32 -22.31
C LEU A 173 9.70 10.36 -21.66
N SER A 174 10.01 11.39 -22.43
CA SER A 174 10.84 12.53 -22.06
C SER A 174 10.15 13.82 -22.44
N MET A 175 10.69 14.93 -21.97
CA MET A 175 10.32 16.28 -22.39
C MET A 175 11.58 17.07 -22.72
N ASP A 176 11.55 17.80 -23.83
CA ASP A 176 12.63 18.71 -24.17
C ASP A 176 12.51 20.05 -23.41
N GLU A 177 13.49 20.93 -23.60
CA GLU A 177 13.56 22.24 -22.95
C GLU A 177 12.39 23.15 -23.31
N ASN A 178 11.73 22.91 -24.45
CA ASN A 178 10.58 23.67 -24.94
C ASN A 178 9.24 23.10 -24.43
N GLY A 179 9.24 22.09 -23.57
CA GLY A 179 8.03 21.45 -23.07
C GLY A 179 7.39 20.45 -24.05
N THR A 180 8.10 20.08 -25.13
CA THR A 180 7.58 19.13 -26.13
C THR A 180 7.87 17.71 -25.69
N LEU A 181 6.85 16.84 -25.78
CA LEU A 181 7.00 15.42 -25.48
C LEU A 181 7.86 14.71 -26.52
N THR A 182 8.88 14.02 -26.04
CA THR A 182 9.83 13.26 -26.85
C THR A 182 9.98 11.84 -26.30
N ASP A 183 10.57 10.93 -27.07
CA ASP A 183 10.87 9.57 -26.66
C ASP A 183 12.36 9.26 -26.85
N GLY A 184 13.03 8.72 -25.83
CA GLY A 184 14.45 8.41 -25.88
C GLY A 184 14.81 7.07 -25.24
N LYS A 185 15.99 6.54 -25.57
CA LYS A 185 16.50 5.31 -24.93
C LYS A 185 17.35 5.67 -23.72
N ILE A 186 17.07 5.01 -22.60
CA ILE A 186 17.91 5.03 -21.40
C ILE A 186 18.22 3.59 -21.01
N LYS A 187 19.22 3.38 -20.14
CA LYS A 187 19.57 2.06 -19.63
C LYS A 187 18.37 1.44 -18.89
N ASP A 188 18.16 0.13 -19.08
CA ASP A 188 17.13 -0.59 -18.34
C ASP A 188 17.37 -0.52 -16.83
N MET A 189 16.25 -0.41 -16.10
CA MET A 189 16.22 -0.10 -14.68
C MET A 189 15.05 -0.79 -13.97
N ASN A 190 15.18 -0.92 -12.66
CA ASN A 190 14.20 -1.52 -11.78
C ASN A 190 13.73 -0.50 -10.74
N ASN A 191 12.61 -0.80 -10.09
CA ASN A 191 12.09 0.05 -9.02
C ASN A 191 13.11 0.21 -7.88
N CYS A 192 13.31 1.43 -7.44
CA CYS A 192 14.13 1.79 -6.29
C CYS A 192 13.32 2.75 -5.40
N PHE A 193 13.01 2.37 -4.16
CA PHE A 193 12.21 3.20 -3.25
C PHE A 193 13.05 4.07 -2.32
N THR A 194 14.37 3.90 -2.32
CA THR A 194 15.31 4.69 -1.53
C THR A 194 16.02 5.71 -2.41
N LYS A 195 16.39 6.87 -1.85
CA LYS A 195 17.14 7.88 -2.60
C LYS A 195 18.47 7.30 -3.10
N PRO A 196 18.71 7.24 -4.42
CA PRO A 196 19.97 6.74 -4.96
C PRO A 196 21.09 7.76 -4.76
N GLN A 197 22.35 7.30 -4.84
CA GLN A 197 23.51 8.20 -4.85
C GLN A 197 23.64 8.95 -6.19
N LYS A 198 23.24 8.29 -7.28
CA LYS A 198 23.22 8.84 -8.64
C LYS A 198 21.92 8.41 -9.30
N GLU A 199 21.22 9.38 -9.89
CA GLU A 199 19.96 9.14 -10.61
C GLU A 199 20.22 8.28 -11.86
N ALA A 200 19.26 7.44 -12.23
CA ALA A 200 19.42 6.48 -13.32
C ALA A 200 19.46 7.14 -14.70
N ALA A 201 18.80 8.29 -14.86
CA ALA A 201 18.77 9.06 -16.10
C ALA A 201 18.57 10.57 -15.86
N GLN A 202 18.77 11.36 -16.92
CA GLN A 202 18.61 12.82 -16.92
C GLN A 202 17.20 13.25 -16.50
N LYS A 203 17.09 14.47 -15.94
CA LYS A 203 15.83 15.04 -15.44
C LYS A 203 14.71 15.12 -16.47
N SER A 204 15.04 15.22 -17.75
CA SER A 204 14.08 15.24 -18.86
C SER A 204 13.24 13.96 -18.96
N TYR A 205 13.72 12.84 -18.40
CA TYR A 205 12.99 11.57 -18.33
C TYR A 205 12.25 11.35 -17.00
N GLN A 206 12.40 12.26 -16.04
CA GLN A 206 11.92 12.08 -14.68
C GLN A 206 10.58 12.78 -14.48
N TRP A 207 9.57 12.01 -14.06
CA TRP A 207 8.19 12.48 -13.90
C TRP A 207 7.74 12.41 -12.44
N GLN A 208 7.35 13.55 -11.88
CA GLN A 208 6.64 13.59 -10.61
C GLN A 208 5.14 13.44 -10.87
N VAL A 209 4.43 12.75 -9.98
CA VAL A 209 3.02 12.44 -10.19
C VAL A 209 2.17 13.00 -9.06
N MET A 210 1.06 13.61 -9.43
CA MET A 210 0.05 14.11 -8.51
C MET A 210 -1.32 13.61 -8.97
N ARG A 211 -2.02 12.89 -8.10
CA ARG A 211 -3.38 12.44 -8.40
C ARG A 211 -4.30 13.66 -8.50
N LEU A 212 -5.05 13.75 -9.59
CA LEU A 212 -6.07 14.77 -9.78
C LEU A 212 -7.41 14.23 -9.30
N ASN A 213 -8.17 15.06 -8.59
CA ASN A 213 -9.56 14.86 -8.18
C ASN A 213 -9.92 13.43 -7.75
N ASN A 214 -10.16 13.24 -6.44
CA ASN A 214 -10.61 12.01 -5.76
C ASN A 214 -9.50 11.18 -5.11
N LYS A 215 -9.90 10.50 -4.03
CA LYS A 215 -9.14 9.43 -3.40
C LYS A 215 -8.95 8.24 -4.34
N ASN A 216 -8.05 7.34 -3.97
CA ASN A 216 -7.95 6.05 -4.60
C ASN A 216 -9.01 5.09 -4.04
N VAL A 217 -10.15 5.01 -4.73
CA VAL A 217 -11.34 4.28 -4.27
C VAL A 217 -11.65 3.04 -5.12
N TYR A 218 -10.95 2.81 -6.23
CA TYR A 218 -11.25 1.72 -7.15
C TYR A 218 -10.00 0.98 -7.67
N PRO A 219 -9.72 -0.23 -7.14
CA PRO A 219 -10.27 -0.77 -5.88
C PRO A 219 -9.58 -0.13 -4.67
N TYR A 220 -10.27 -0.09 -3.53
CA TYR A 220 -9.58 0.02 -2.25
C TYR A 220 -8.60 -1.13 -2.09
N ARG A 221 -7.41 -0.84 -1.56
CA ARG A 221 -6.37 -1.85 -1.29
C ARG A 221 -5.92 -1.74 0.15
N ASP A 222 -5.81 -2.91 0.78
CA ASP A 222 -5.26 -3.08 2.10
C ASP A 222 -3.96 -3.89 1.97
N PHE A 223 -2.82 -3.24 2.21
CA PHE A 223 -1.53 -3.89 2.24
C PHE A 223 -1.36 -4.56 3.60
N MET A 224 -1.08 -5.86 3.58
CA MET A 224 -1.03 -6.68 4.79
C MET A 224 0.37 -6.67 5.38
N GLN A 225 0.51 -6.62 6.71
CA GLN A 225 1.84 -6.77 7.33
C GLN A 225 2.47 -8.15 7.09
N PHE A 226 1.65 -9.12 6.67
CA PHE A 226 2.04 -10.49 6.31
C PHE A 226 2.44 -10.68 4.84
N ASP A 227 2.49 -9.61 4.04
CA ASP A 227 2.92 -9.73 2.66
C ASP A 227 4.39 -10.22 2.58
N PRO A 228 4.69 -11.31 1.84
CA PRO A 228 6.01 -11.94 1.81
C PRO A 228 7.15 -11.00 1.41
N ALA A 229 6.83 -9.92 0.69
CA ALA A 229 7.76 -8.87 0.29
C ALA A 229 8.48 -8.21 1.48
N TRP A 230 7.82 -8.10 2.64
CA TRP A 230 8.37 -7.46 3.84
C TRP A 230 8.18 -8.27 5.12
N ALA A 231 7.19 -9.16 5.19
CA ALA A 231 6.76 -9.83 6.42
C ALA A 231 7.88 -10.53 7.21
N ARG A 232 8.88 -11.10 6.51
CA ARG A 232 10.04 -11.80 7.10
C ARG A 232 11.25 -10.90 7.36
N LYS A 233 11.21 -9.64 6.91
CA LYS A 233 12.30 -8.67 7.13
C LYS A 233 12.31 -8.19 8.56
N ASP A 234 13.50 -7.94 9.07
CA ASP A 234 13.70 -7.33 10.37
C ASP A 234 13.19 -5.90 10.37
N TYR A 235 12.55 -5.51 11.47
CA TYR A 235 12.15 -4.15 11.77
C TYR A 235 12.88 -3.70 13.03
N GLY A 236 14.04 -3.08 12.82
CA GLY A 236 15.00 -2.76 13.89
C GLY A 236 15.92 -3.94 14.23
N ASN A 237 16.79 -3.73 15.21
CA ASN A 237 17.81 -4.72 15.58
C ASN A 237 17.24 -5.77 16.56
N VAL A 238 16.32 -6.61 16.08
CA VAL A 238 15.73 -7.71 16.85
C VAL A 238 15.76 -8.97 15.98
N SER A 239 16.49 -9.99 16.42
CA SER A 239 16.73 -11.19 15.63
C SER A 239 15.58 -12.20 15.66
N ASP A 240 14.66 -12.09 16.62
CA ASP A 240 13.53 -13.01 16.78
C ASP A 240 12.30 -12.64 15.94
N TYR A 241 11.23 -13.44 16.04
CA TYR A 241 10.00 -13.22 15.28
C TYR A 241 9.18 -12.00 15.73
N SER A 242 9.39 -11.47 16.94
CA SER A 242 8.76 -10.23 17.43
C SER A 242 9.34 -9.00 16.74
N GLY A 243 10.57 -9.12 16.24
CA GLY A 243 11.30 -8.12 15.48
C GLY A 243 10.86 -7.96 14.03
N LYS A 244 10.09 -8.89 13.47
CA LYS A 244 9.76 -8.88 12.03
C LYS A 244 8.64 -7.90 11.70
N MET A 245 8.58 -7.45 10.45
CA MET A 245 7.47 -6.60 9.96
C MET A 245 6.10 -7.25 10.19
N ALA A 246 5.98 -8.57 10.05
CA ALA A 246 4.73 -9.28 10.31
C ALA A 246 4.30 -9.31 11.79
N ALA A 247 5.14 -8.91 12.73
CA ALA A 247 4.80 -8.80 14.15
C ALA A 247 4.66 -7.33 14.60
N ALA A 248 5.54 -6.45 14.11
CA ALA A 248 5.69 -5.09 14.62
C ALA A 248 5.34 -3.98 13.60
N GLY A 249 5.10 -4.31 12.33
CA GLY A 249 5.02 -3.36 11.22
C GLY A 249 3.71 -2.59 11.06
N CYS A 250 2.74 -2.76 11.96
CA CYS A 250 1.40 -2.19 11.78
C CYS A 250 1.37 -0.68 11.57
N GLY A 251 2.19 0.09 12.31
CA GLY A 251 2.26 1.55 12.18
C GLY A 251 2.77 1.98 10.79
N VAL A 252 3.88 1.40 10.33
CA VAL A 252 4.49 1.75 9.03
C VAL A 252 3.66 1.27 7.83
N VAL A 253 3.00 0.11 7.95
CA VAL A 253 2.08 -0.38 6.91
C VAL A 253 0.79 0.47 6.89
N ALA A 254 0.32 0.97 8.03
CA ALA A 254 -0.80 1.92 8.06
C ALA A 254 -0.47 3.24 7.33
N ILE A 255 0.79 3.71 7.35
CA ILE A 255 1.21 4.86 6.54
C ILE A 255 1.09 4.52 5.05
N THR A 256 1.61 3.37 4.61
CA THR A 256 1.49 2.92 3.21
C THR A 256 0.02 2.84 2.77
N ASN A 257 -0.86 2.24 3.58
CA ASN A 257 -2.30 2.17 3.31
C ASN A 257 -2.93 3.57 3.22
N ALA A 258 -2.58 4.47 4.15
CA ALA A 258 -3.11 5.84 4.15
C ALA A 258 -2.69 6.62 2.89
N VAL A 259 -1.39 6.61 2.54
CA VAL A 259 -0.90 7.30 1.34
C VAL A 259 -1.54 6.71 0.08
N TYR A 260 -1.59 5.38 -0.03
CA TYR A 260 -2.16 4.72 -1.19
C TYR A 260 -3.67 4.99 -1.33
N ALA A 261 -4.43 5.00 -0.24
CA ALA A 261 -5.85 5.39 -0.25
C ALA A 261 -6.05 6.87 -0.59
N LEU A 262 -5.15 7.74 -0.12
CA LEU A 262 -5.22 9.18 -0.33
C LEU A 262 -4.97 9.57 -1.79
N ASN A 263 -3.90 9.07 -2.41
CA ASN A 263 -3.42 9.55 -3.70
C ASN A 263 -3.01 8.44 -4.69
N GLY A 264 -3.21 7.16 -4.33
CA GLY A 264 -2.89 6.03 -5.19
C GLY A 264 -1.41 5.75 -5.35
N GLN A 265 -0.50 6.49 -4.69
CA GLN A 265 0.93 6.22 -4.75
C GLN A 265 1.30 5.11 -3.79
N PHE A 266 1.93 4.07 -4.32
CA PHE A 266 2.51 3.02 -3.51
C PHE A 266 3.84 3.48 -2.89
N VAL A 267 3.99 3.25 -1.59
CA VAL A 267 5.23 3.52 -0.84
C VAL A 267 5.63 2.24 -0.11
N ASP A 268 6.87 1.78 -0.33
CA ASP A 268 7.39 0.59 0.34
C ASP A 268 7.39 0.82 1.87
N PRO A 269 6.64 0.01 2.66
CA PRO A 269 6.62 0.16 4.12
C PRO A 269 8.01 0.01 4.75
N MET A 270 8.96 -0.63 4.07
CA MET A 270 10.35 -0.71 4.53
C MET A 270 11.03 0.66 4.59
N LEU A 271 10.66 1.61 3.72
CA LEU A 271 11.18 2.98 3.76
C LEU A 271 10.80 3.66 5.08
N PHE A 272 9.55 3.47 5.53
CA PHE A 272 9.08 3.99 6.81
C PHE A 272 9.68 3.21 7.99
N ALA A 273 9.91 1.90 7.85
CA ALA A 273 10.57 1.10 8.86
C ALA A 273 12.01 1.55 9.10
N ASP A 274 12.80 1.75 8.05
CA ASP A 274 14.17 2.28 8.11
C ASP A 274 14.18 3.64 8.82
N TYR A 275 13.31 4.54 8.39
CA TYR A 275 13.22 5.88 8.99
C TYR A 275 12.80 5.83 10.46
N ALA A 276 11.89 4.92 10.82
CA ALA A 276 11.47 4.73 12.21
C ALA A 276 12.61 4.20 13.09
N VAL A 277 13.48 3.33 12.56
CA VAL A 277 14.69 2.89 13.28
C VAL A 277 15.69 4.03 13.41
N GLU A 278 15.98 4.73 12.30
CA GLU A 278 16.93 5.85 12.24
C GLU A 278 16.57 6.98 13.22
N LYS A 279 15.28 7.26 13.40
CA LYS A 279 14.77 8.33 14.26
C LYS A 279 14.21 7.84 15.59
N HIS A 280 14.50 6.61 15.99
CA HIS A 280 14.09 6.03 17.28
C HIS A 280 12.57 5.97 17.53
N TYR A 281 11.75 5.94 16.46
CA TYR A 281 10.31 5.68 16.56
C TYR A 281 10.00 4.17 16.64
N ARG A 282 10.95 3.29 16.34
CA ARG A 282 10.80 1.84 16.57
C ARG A 282 10.93 1.54 18.07
N ILE A 283 9.86 1.07 18.71
CA ILE A 283 9.84 0.66 20.12
C ILE A 283 9.90 -0.87 20.23
N ILE A 284 11.06 -1.41 20.61
CA ILE A 284 11.28 -2.85 20.75
C ILE A 284 10.20 -3.49 21.64
N GLY A 285 9.59 -4.59 21.20
CA GLY A 285 8.46 -5.24 21.87
C GLY A 285 7.07 -4.59 21.66
N ALA A 286 6.97 -3.32 21.28
CA ALA A 286 5.68 -2.60 21.17
C ALA A 286 5.31 -2.12 19.75
N GLY A 287 6.24 -2.17 18.80
CA GLY A 287 6.00 -1.76 17.41
C GLY A 287 6.53 -0.38 17.10
N THR A 288 5.66 0.53 16.66
CA THR A 288 6.02 1.88 16.21
C THR A 288 5.36 2.96 17.10
N HIS A 289 6.15 3.92 17.54
CA HIS A 289 5.70 5.13 18.22
C HIS A 289 4.92 6.03 17.25
N ASP A 290 3.79 6.59 17.69
CA ASP A 290 2.88 7.40 16.86
C ASP A 290 3.50 8.69 16.27
N GLY A 291 4.48 9.28 16.94
CA GLY A 291 5.31 10.38 16.44
C GLY A 291 5.87 10.15 15.01
N ILE A 292 5.98 8.89 14.55
CA ILE A 292 6.32 8.57 13.18
C ILE A 292 5.37 9.21 12.16
N PHE A 293 4.08 9.40 12.48
CA PHE A 293 3.08 9.83 11.50
C PHE A 293 3.33 11.27 11.04
N LYS A 294 3.58 12.17 11.99
CA LYS A 294 3.98 13.55 11.67
C LYS A 294 5.38 13.59 11.04
N ALA A 295 6.31 12.80 11.56
CA ALA A 295 7.69 12.79 11.08
C ALA A 295 7.82 12.26 9.64
N ALA A 296 7.09 11.20 9.30
CA ALA A 296 7.07 10.62 7.96
C ALA A 296 6.47 11.59 6.95
N ALA A 297 5.38 12.28 7.29
CA ALA A 297 4.83 13.35 6.44
C ALA A 297 5.85 14.48 6.22
N LYS A 298 6.57 14.91 7.26
CA LYS A 298 7.64 15.92 7.11
C LYS A 298 8.78 15.45 6.21
N LYS A 299 9.16 14.17 6.29
CA LYS A 299 10.32 13.62 5.56
C LYS A 299 9.99 13.23 4.12
N PHE A 300 8.80 12.69 3.88
CA PHE A 300 8.41 12.02 2.64
C PHE A 300 7.19 12.65 1.97
N GLY A 301 6.56 13.64 2.61
CA GLY A 301 5.30 14.22 2.15
C GLY A 301 5.38 14.83 0.76
N ASP A 302 6.41 15.65 0.51
CA ASP A 302 6.62 16.27 -0.80
C ASP A 302 6.92 15.22 -1.89
N THR A 303 7.67 14.18 -1.54
CA THR A 303 8.07 13.08 -2.42
C THR A 303 6.90 12.19 -2.85
N TYR A 304 5.96 11.93 -1.95
CA TYR A 304 4.86 10.98 -2.16
C TYR A 304 3.48 11.64 -2.16
N GLY A 305 3.41 12.98 -2.16
CA GLY A 305 2.18 13.76 -2.31
C GLY A 305 1.21 13.65 -1.12
N PHE A 306 1.71 13.68 0.11
CA PHE A 306 0.87 13.67 1.32
C PHE A 306 1.39 14.65 2.38
N THR A 307 0.53 15.10 3.28
CA THR A 307 0.92 15.96 4.39
C THR A 307 0.14 15.61 5.65
N TYR A 308 0.75 15.87 6.81
CA TYR A 308 0.11 15.72 8.11
C TYR A 308 -0.67 16.99 8.42
N ILE A 309 -1.98 16.84 8.66
CA ILE A 309 -2.87 17.96 8.99
C ILE A 309 -2.88 18.15 10.51
N LYS A 310 -3.34 17.13 11.25
CA LYS A 310 -3.46 17.21 12.71
C LYS A 310 -3.69 15.83 13.33
N THR A 311 -3.55 15.79 14.66
CA THR A 311 -4.13 14.73 15.49
C THR A 311 -5.50 15.17 15.97
N THR A 312 -6.45 14.24 16.01
CA THR A 312 -7.76 14.44 16.64
C THR A 312 -8.15 13.21 17.45
N TYR A 313 -9.02 13.43 18.43
CA TYR A 313 -9.56 12.40 19.31
C TYR A 313 -11.06 12.16 19.03
N SER A 314 -11.60 12.77 17.97
CA SER A 314 -13.03 12.75 17.65
C SER A 314 -13.31 12.05 16.32
N THR A 315 -14.05 10.95 16.36
CA THR A 315 -14.55 10.24 15.16
C THR A 315 -15.47 11.13 14.31
N SER A 316 -16.13 12.12 14.92
CA SER A 316 -16.92 13.13 14.19
C SER A 316 -16.04 14.08 13.41
N GLU A 317 -14.91 14.54 13.97
CA GLU A 317 -13.97 15.39 13.23
C GLU A 317 -13.31 14.59 12.09
N VAL A 318 -12.95 13.33 12.32
CA VAL A 318 -12.45 12.41 11.27
C VAL A 318 -13.42 12.35 10.09
N ARG A 319 -14.73 12.19 10.34
CA ARG A 319 -15.75 12.17 9.29
C ARG A 319 -15.70 13.40 8.39
N GLU A 320 -15.55 14.60 8.97
CA GLU A 320 -15.52 15.84 8.21
C GLU A 320 -14.24 15.94 7.36
N TYR A 321 -13.11 15.42 7.84
CA TYR A 321 -11.89 15.32 7.02
C TYR A 321 -12.01 14.27 5.91
N LEU A 322 -12.63 13.11 6.18
CA LEU A 322 -12.85 12.07 5.17
C LEU A 322 -13.69 12.59 3.99
N LYS A 323 -14.76 13.35 4.27
CA LYS A 323 -15.59 14.01 3.24
C LYS A 323 -14.80 15.00 2.38
N LYS A 324 -13.73 15.58 2.92
CA LYS A 324 -12.84 16.53 2.22
C LYS A 324 -11.73 15.83 1.43
N GLY A 325 -11.76 14.50 1.30
CA GLY A 325 -10.73 13.76 0.59
C GLY A 325 -9.53 13.33 1.44
N CYS A 326 -9.50 13.64 2.73
CA CYS A 326 -8.42 13.21 3.64
C CYS A 326 -8.58 11.76 4.07
N VAL A 327 -7.55 11.19 4.69
CA VAL A 327 -7.57 9.87 5.33
C VAL A 327 -7.11 10.00 6.78
N ALA A 328 -7.37 8.99 7.60
CA ALA A 328 -6.87 8.95 8.97
C ALA A 328 -6.16 7.64 9.28
N ILE A 329 -5.11 7.69 10.07
CA ILE A 329 -4.58 6.51 10.77
C ILE A 329 -5.16 6.53 12.19
N SER A 330 -5.72 5.41 12.65
CA SER A 330 -6.34 5.27 13.96
C SER A 330 -5.48 4.40 14.86
N HIS A 331 -5.15 4.90 16.04
CA HIS A 331 -4.58 4.10 17.11
C HIS A 331 -5.72 3.34 17.81
N VAL A 332 -5.71 2.02 17.71
CA VAL A 332 -6.67 1.12 18.37
C VAL A 332 -5.92 0.20 19.34
N PRO A 333 -6.57 -0.53 20.26
CA PRO A 333 -5.87 -1.36 21.25
C PRO A 333 -4.77 -2.26 20.63
N GLY A 334 -3.52 -1.95 20.96
CA GLY A 334 -2.32 -2.67 20.51
C GLY A 334 -2.07 -2.66 18.99
N HIS A 335 -2.66 -1.74 18.23
CA HIS A 335 -2.55 -1.76 16.76
C HIS A 335 -2.84 -0.40 16.10
N TYR A 336 -2.47 -0.26 14.82
CA TYR A 336 -2.84 0.87 13.98
C TYR A 336 -3.61 0.39 12.74
N VAL A 337 -4.74 1.05 12.45
CA VAL A 337 -5.55 0.80 11.25
C VAL A 337 -5.70 2.09 10.46
N THR A 338 -5.99 1.99 9.17
CA THR A 338 -6.30 3.17 8.33
C THR A 338 -7.80 3.32 8.16
N VAL A 339 -8.34 4.49 8.49
CA VAL A 339 -9.69 4.89 8.11
C VAL A 339 -9.59 5.64 6.77
N ALA A 340 -9.84 4.91 5.69
CA ALA A 340 -9.57 5.36 4.33
C ALA A 340 -10.69 6.24 3.76
N ASP A 341 -11.95 5.94 4.10
CA ASP A 341 -13.07 6.67 3.51
C ASP A 341 -14.34 6.68 4.37
N PHE A 342 -15.28 7.56 4.01
CA PHE A 342 -16.61 7.66 4.61
C PHE A 342 -17.68 7.70 3.54
N ASN A 343 -18.65 6.80 3.63
CA ASN A 343 -19.80 6.74 2.75
C ASN A 343 -20.97 7.50 3.37
N PRO A 344 -21.38 8.67 2.83
CA PRO A 344 -22.46 9.48 3.40
C PRO A 344 -23.82 8.79 3.36
N LYS A 345 -24.08 7.95 2.35
CA LYS A 345 -25.36 7.25 2.18
C LYS A 345 -25.55 6.20 3.29
N THR A 346 -24.51 5.42 3.55
CA THR A 346 -24.58 4.34 4.55
C THR A 346 -24.14 4.76 5.95
N LYS A 347 -23.56 5.97 6.07
CA LYS A 347 -22.94 6.49 7.30
C LYS A 347 -21.84 5.55 7.85
N LYS A 348 -21.13 4.87 6.96
CA LYS A 348 -20.07 3.92 7.30
C LYS A 348 -18.69 4.45 6.96
N TYR A 349 -17.70 4.02 7.73
CA TYR A 349 -16.28 4.30 7.59
C TYR A 349 -15.59 3.06 7.05
N LEU A 350 -14.77 3.22 6.03
CA LEU A 350 -13.91 2.16 5.52
C LEU A 350 -12.67 2.05 6.39
N VAL A 351 -12.48 0.90 7.04
CA VAL A 351 -11.30 0.56 7.82
C VAL A 351 -10.46 -0.46 7.04
N LEU A 352 -9.19 -0.15 6.83
CA LEU A 352 -8.15 -1.02 6.29
C LEU A 352 -7.25 -1.47 7.45
N ASP A 353 -7.18 -2.77 7.68
CA ASP A 353 -6.51 -3.39 8.81
C ASP A 353 -5.48 -4.39 8.31
N SER A 354 -4.21 -3.98 8.41
CA SER A 354 -3.06 -4.76 7.97
C SER A 354 -2.84 -6.06 8.78
N HIS A 355 -3.54 -6.25 9.91
CA HIS A 355 -3.51 -7.44 10.75
C HIS A 355 -4.90 -7.76 11.35
N PRO A 356 -5.79 -8.37 10.56
CA PRO A 356 -7.10 -8.77 11.03
C PRO A 356 -7.01 -9.86 12.11
N ILE A 357 -7.76 -9.68 13.20
CA ILE A 357 -7.85 -10.64 14.31
C ILE A 357 -9.28 -10.75 14.82
N LYS A 358 -9.62 -11.79 15.58
CA LYS A 358 -11.00 -11.99 16.05
C LYS A 358 -11.58 -10.80 16.85
N SER A 359 -10.76 -10.13 17.67
CA SER A 359 -11.19 -8.96 18.45
C SER A 359 -11.39 -7.70 17.61
N ARG A 360 -10.80 -7.64 16.41
CA ARG A 360 -11.00 -6.62 15.38
C ARG A 360 -11.51 -7.32 14.12
N PRO A 361 -12.82 -7.58 13.99
CA PRO A 361 -13.40 -8.42 12.93
C PRO A 361 -13.41 -7.71 11.57
N THR A 362 -12.20 -7.41 11.11
CA THR A 362 -11.83 -6.84 9.83
C THR A 362 -11.39 -7.97 8.90
N SER A 363 -10.99 -7.63 7.69
CA SER A 363 -10.50 -8.55 6.67
C SER A 363 -9.43 -7.83 5.85
N SER A 364 -8.64 -8.62 5.12
CA SER A 364 -7.64 -8.15 4.16
C SER A 364 -8.19 -7.36 2.97
N PHE A 365 -9.51 -7.10 2.94
CA PHE A 365 -10.20 -6.39 1.86
C PHE A 365 -10.79 -5.06 2.33
N GLY A 366 -10.56 -4.70 3.60
CA GLY A 366 -11.21 -3.59 4.24
C GLY A 366 -12.67 -3.87 4.60
N ASN A 367 -13.18 -3.15 5.60
CA ASN A 367 -14.53 -3.31 6.10
C ASN A 367 -15.19 -1.95 6.35
N TRP A 368 -16.47 -1.86 6.00
CA TRP A 368 -17.29 -0.69 6.24
C TRP A 368 -18.04 -0.80 7.57
N PHE A 369 -17.71 0.06 8.53
CA PHE A 369 -18.31 0.05 9.86
C PHE A 369 -19.07 1.34 10.17
N LYS A 370 -20.12 1.25 10.99
CA LYS A 370 -20.74 2.44 11.57
C LYS A 370 -19.84 3.04 12.65
N ARG A 371 -20.10 4.30 13.00
CA ARG A 371 -19.37 5.08 14.01
C ARG A 371 -19.22 4.33 15.34
N GLU A 372 -20.29 3.69 15.82
CA GLU A 372 -20.32 3.05 17.13
C GLU A 372 -19.27 1.93 17.25
N ARG A 373 -18.90 1.32 16.12
CA ARG A 373 -17.86 0.30 16.09
C ARG A 373 -16.45 0.88 16.19
N LEU A 374 -16.23 2.10 15.70
CA LEU A 374 -14.95 2.83 15.84
C LEU A 374 -14.79 3.44 17.24
N GLU A 375 -15.86 3.49 18.04
CA GLU A 375 -15.88 4.06 19.38
C GLU A 375 -16.03 2.98 20.48
N ARG A 376 -16.06 1.68 20.11
CA ARG A 376 -16.24 0.57 21.06
C ARG A 376 -15.47 -0.70 20.68
N GLY A 377 -15.01 -1.43 21.69
CA GLY A 377 -14.31 -2.71 21.55
C GLY A 377 -12.94 -2.59 20.88
N GLY A 378 -12.54 -3.61 20.11
CA GLY A 378 -11.20 -3.70 19.51
C GLY A 378 -10.87 -2.65 18.45
N LEU A 379 -11.86 -1.87 17.98
CA LEU A 379 -11.68 -0.77 17.02
C LEU A 379 -11.84 0.62 17.66
N THR A 380 -12.01 0.68 18.99
CA THR A 380 -12.06 1.97 19.72
C THR A 380 -10.79 2.74 19.45
N SER A 381 -10.92 3.94 18.92
CA SER A 381 -9.76 4.79 18.67
C SER A 381 -9.36 5.57 19.92
N SER A 382 -8.07 5.54 20.26
CA SER A 382 -7.47 6.44 21.25
C SER A 382 -6.94 7.73 20.61
N ALA A 383 -6.67 7.74 19.31
CA ALA A 383 -6.22 8.90 18.56
C ALA A 383 -6.32 8.66 17.05
N TYR A 384 -6.53 9.73 16.29
CA TYR A 384 -6.50 9.75 14.83
C TYR A 384 -5.46 10.73 14.31
N TYR A 385 -4.67 10.30 13.31
CA TYR A 385 -3.65 11.09 12.64
C TYR A 385 -4.11 11.36 11.21
N ILE A 386 -4.43 12.62 10.90
CA ILE A 386 -5.07 13.00 9.65
C ILE A 386 -4.01 13.32 8.60
N TYR A 387 -4.09 12.64 7.45
CA TYR A 387 -3.32 12.97 6.25
C TYR A 387 -4.21 13.56 5.16
N GLY A 388 -3.68 14.53 4.45
CA GLY A 388 -4.29 15.12 3.26
C GLY A 388 -3.26 15.36 2.15
N VAL A 389 -3.69 15.99 1.06
CA VAL A 389 -2.82 16.33 -0.07
C VAL A 389 -2.14 17.70 0.16
N PRO A 390 -0.85 17.87 -0.19
CA PRO A 390 -0.16 19.16 -0.12
C PRO A 390 -0.93 20.29 -0.83
N GLY A 391 -0.86 21.51 -0.30
CA GLY A 391 -1.58 22.68 -0.85
C GLY A 391 -3.07 22.77 -0.47
N GLN A 392 -3.70 21.67 -0.03
CA GLN A 392 -5.02 21.74 0.62
C GLN A 392 -4.94 21.99 2.12
N ALA A 393 -3.82 21.61 2.78
CA ALA A 393 -3.57 21.82 4.22
C ALA A 393 -3.90 23.25 4.70
N TRP A 394 -3.49 24.25 3.94
CA TRP A 394 -3.66 25.68 4.24
C TRP A 394 -5.11 26.16 4.04
N LYS A 395 -5.87 25.52 3.13
CA LYS A 395 -7.31 25.79 2.95
C LYS A 395 -8.15 25.21 4.10
N TYR A 396 -7.58 24.33 4.94
CA TYR A 396 -8.30 23.69 6.05
C TYR A 396 -8.23 24.47 7.37
N GLU A 397 -7.16 25.23 7.61
CA GLU A 397 -7.05 26.12 8.78
C GLU A 397 -7.84 27.42 8.57
N SER A 398 -7.84 27.98 7.36
CA SER A 398 -8.63 29.18 7.03
C SER A 398 -10.15 28.96 7.07
N ALA A 399 -10.62 27.74 6.80
CA ALA A 399 -12.04 27.40 6.85
C ALA A 399 -12.63 27.45 8.28
N LYS A 400 -11.81 27.27 9.35
CA LYS A 400 -12.26 27.45 10.73
C LYS A 400 -12.30 28.92 11.16
N GLY A 401 -11.44 29.77 10.59
CA GLY A 401 -11.45 31.22 10.83
C GLY A 401 -12.61 31.96 10.14
N ILE A 402 -12.99 31.54 8.93
CA ILE A 402 -14.07 32.19 8.15
C ILE A 402 -15.46 31.87 8.74
N GLN A 403 -15.68 30.66 9.26
CA GLN A 403 -16.96 30.29 9.88
C GLN A 403 -17.17 31.08 11.19
N PHE A 404 -16.14 31.18 12.04
CA PHE A 404 -16.21 31.97 13.28
C PHE A 404 -16.43 33.47 13.01
N GLN A 405 -15.78 34.06 12.00
CA GLN A 405 -16.03 35.46 11.63
C GLN A 405 -17.42 35.69 11.04
N LYS A 406 -17.96 34.76 10.25
CA LYS A 406 -19.34 34.85 9.73
C LYS A 406 -20.39 34.71 10.83
N ASP A 407 -20.17 33.82 11.79
CA ASP A 407 -21.08 33.63 12.91
C ASP A 407 -21.03 34.85 13.87
N LEU A 408 -19.86 35.45 14.08
CA LEU A 408 -19.71 36.70 14.85
C LEU A 408 -20.37 37.90 14.16
N PHE A 409 -20.20 38.05 12.84
CA PHE A 409 -20.84 39.12 12.05
C PHE A 409 -22.36 38.98 12.04
N THR A 410 -22.87 37.75 11.93
CA THR A 410 -24.31 37.48 11.97
C THR A 410 -24.86 37.79 13.36
N PHE A 411 -24.18 37.38 14.44
CA PHE A 411 -24.57 37.69 15.81
C PHE A 411 -24.57 39.20 16.11
N MET A 412 -23.61 39.96 15.57
CA MET A 412 -23.56 41.42 15.70
C MET A 412 -24.66 42.15 14.91
N ILE A 413 -25.13 41.59 13.79
CA ILE A 413 -26.24 42.15 13.01
C ILE A 413 -27.59 41.94 13.72
N TYR A 414 -27.76 40.85 14.46
CA TYR A 414 -28.97 40.58 15.26
C TYR A 414 -29.01 41.32 16.62
N MET A 415 -27.94 42.04 16.98
CA MET A 415 -27.82 42.84 18.20
C MET A 415 -27.89 44.36 17.93
N ARG A 416 -28.21 44.76 16.70
CA ARG A 416 -28.68 46.10 16.32
C ARG A 416 -30.16 46.01 15.96
#